data_AF-A0A4S9WXK1-F1
#
_entry.id   AF-A0A4S9WXK1-F1
#
_cell.length_a   1.000
_cell.length_b   1.000
_cell.length_c   1.000
_cell.angle_alpha   90.00
_cell.angle_beta   90.00
_cell.angle_gamma   90.00
#
_symmetry.space_group_name_H-M   'P 1'
#
loop_
_entity.id
_entity.type
_entity.pdbx_description
1 polymer ?
#
loop_
_entity_poly.entity_id
_entity_poly.type
_entity_poly.pdbx_seq_one_letter_code
_entity_poly.pdbx_strand_id
1 'polypeptide(L)'
;MSYAGNQLEADSILHQLSAPGRIMVDTRSSEAARPAAAQPARVSRKLQMRQKNSTLLSPSDKIGSGDSRIVYDLLDSETSKIAFQELFSEVHWQRMYHAAGEVPRLVCCQGDIDDADGSMPVYRHPSDQSLSLLHWSPVVSKIKERAEERLYRSGQDHISEHSDKTLDVVPGSNIVNVSLGAQRTMRLRTKRPTTFEGSGSSPDKQQRSIDASAATDTQIKQEYDRARVTQRIPMPHNSMFVMGLDTNGSWLHGIMPDKRPAVERVPAESAYGNMRISITFRHIGTFLSADSRLIWGQGAVGKNKSQARQTINGHPEESQRLINAFGFENQGTAPDWNAVFGLGFDVLHLKSELPEEEKPMLFLSSDESTDTAVTSHLTKLGVAVEVIPPPTEQLNANLTDANGDNLILTGVSKRTICFRESGGLHRQVEGETAILKFLKGTYANRRDMHEEDAREDA
;
A
#
# COMPACT_ATOMS: atom_id res chain seq x y z
N MET A 1 -48.00 19.20 -5.25
CA MET A 1 -47.44 17.83 -5.16
C MET A 1 -45.98 18.00 -4.74
N SER A 2 -45.59 18.01 -3.46
CA SER A 2 -45.93 17.12 -2.32
C SER A 2 -45.37 15.71 -2.46
N TYR A 3 -44.18 15.49 -1.90
CA TYR A 3 -43.85 14.52 -0.83
C TYR A 3 -42.32 14.65 -0.61
N ALA A 4 -41.86 15.51 0.30
CA ALA A 4 -41.79 15.30 1.75
C ALA A 4 -40.77 14.21 2.15
N GLY A 5 -39.64 14.64 2.73
CA GLY A 5 -38.69 13.75 3.39
C GLY A 5 -39.07 13.52 4.87
N ASN A 6 -38.38 12.60 5.53
CA ASN A 6 -38.52 12.37 6.97
C ASN A 6 -37.17 12.49 7.68
N GLN A 7 -37.14 13.37 8.67
CA GLN A 7 -36.10 13.53 9.69
C GLN A 7 -36.81 13.28 11.02
N LEU A 8 -36.28 12.39 11.86
CA LEU A 8 -36.74 12.23 13.24
C LEU A 8 -35.55 12.00 14.16
N GLU A 9 -35.64 12.60 15.34
CA GLU A 9 -34.60 12.65 16.36
C GLU A 9 -34.78 11.54 17.40
N ALA A 10 -33.88 11.49 18.38
CA ALA A 10 -34.01 10.60 19.53
C ALA A 10 -34.96 11.20 20.58
N ASP A 11 -35.49 10.37 21.49
CA ASP A 11 -35.43 10.74 22.91
C ASP A 11 -35.48 9.53 23.87
N SER A 12 -35.20 9.84 25.14
CA SER A 12 -35.07 8.99 26.32
C SER A 12 -36.38 8.35 26.83
N ILE A 13 -36.26 7.28 27.64
CA ILE A 13 -37.02 7.15 28.90
C ILE A 13 -36.33 6.17 29.87
N LEU A 14 -36.57 6.37 31.16
CA LEU A 14 -35.81 5.77 32.27
C LEU A 14 -36.64 4.73 33.07
N HIS A 15 -35.92 3.77 33.68
CA HIS A 15 -36.25 3.12 34.97
C HIS A 15 -37.61 2.37 35.17
N GLN A 16 -37.52 1.09 35.56
CA GLN A 16 -38.19 0.60 36.78
C GLN A 16 -37.54 -0.68 37.33
N LEU A 17 -37.69 -0.91 38.64
CA LEU A 17 -37.13 -2.03 39.42
C LEU A 17 -38.25 -2.68 40.23
N SER A 18 -38.33 -4.02 40.29
CA SER A 18 -38.54 -4.77 41.56
C SER A 18 -38.81 -6.28 41.41
N ALA A 19 -37.83 -7.10 41.82
CA ALA A 19 -38.02 -8.19 42.80
C ALA A 19 -38.88 -9.45 42.39
N PRO A 20 -39.02 -10.52 43.22
CA PRO A 20 -38.74 -11.89 42.72
C PRO A 20 -39.79 -12.99 43.01
N GLY A 21 -39.66 -14.14 42.32
CA GLY A 21 -40.60 -15.28 42.45
C GLY A 21 -40.00 -16.68 42.27
N ARG A 22 -39.78 -17.35 43.41
CA ARG A 22 -40.00 -18.80 43.70
C ARG A 22 -41.07 -19.50 42.83
N ILE A 23 -41.08 -20.83 42.62
CA ILE A 23 -40.16 -21.94 43.00
C ILE A 23 -39.85 -22.76 41.69
N MET A 24 -39.62 -24.09 41.55
CA MET A 24 -39.70 -25.33 42.35
C MET A 24 -38.47 -26.24 42.09
N VAL A 25 -38.37 -27.36 42.81
CA VAL A 25 -37.48 -28.50 42.53
C VAL A 25 -38.35 -29.74 42.32
N ASP A 26 -37.97 -30.64 41.41
CA ASP A 26 -38.35 -32.06 41.49
C ASP A 26 -37.10 -32.93 41.32
N THR A 27 -37.07 -34.05 42.05
CA THR A 27 -35.91 -34.95 42.17
C THR A 27 -36.35 -36.39 42.02
N ARG A 28 -35.85 -37.08 40.98
CA ARG A 28 -35.75 -38.54 40.94
C ARG A 28 -34.45 -38.94 40.25
N SER A 29 -33.74 -39.86 40.88
CA SER A 29 -32.40 -40.32 40.51
C SER A 29 -32.45 -41.61 39.70
N SER A 30 -31.57 -41.71 38.70
CA SER A 30 -31.12 -42.99 38.18
C SER A 30 -29.63 -42.93 37.79
N GLU A 31 -28.91 -43.91 38.35
CA GLU A 31 -27.60 -44.51 38.05
C GLU A 31 -26.55 -43.80 37.16
N ALA A 32 -25.30 -43.90 37.60
CA ALA A 32 -24.16 -43.24 36.97
C ALA A 32 -23.58 -44.02 35.77
N ALA A 33 -23.54 -43.39 34.60
CA ALA A 33 -22.71 -43.81 33.48
C ALA A 33 -21.37 -43.04 33.47
N ARG A 34 -20.24 -43.76 33.30
CA ARG A 34 -18.92 -43.12 33.13
C ARG A 34 -18.86 -42.40 31.78
N PRO A 35 -18.33 -41.16 31.69
CA PRO A 35 -18.10 -40.53 30.40
C PRO A 35 -17.05 -41.31 29.60
N ALA A 36 -17.41 -41.75 28.40
CA ALA A 36 -16.47 -42.41 27.49
C ALA A 36 -15.43 -41.40 27.00
N ALA A 37 -14.19 -41.86 26.79
CA ALA A 37 -13.10 -41.01 26.32
C ALA A 37 -13.42 -40.40 24.94
N ALA A 38 -13.35 -39.07 24.85
CA ALA A 38 -13.60 -38.35 23.60
C ALA A 38 -12.54 -38.73 22.55
N GLN A 39 -12.99 -39.27 21.41
CA GLN A 39 -12.10 -39.56 20.29
C GLN A 39 -11.58 -38.25 19.67
N PRO A 40 -10.31 -38.17 19.26
CA PRO A 40 -9.76 -36.96 18.65
C PRO A 40 -10.50 -36.62 17.36
N ALA A 41 -10.92 -35.36 17.23
CA ALA A 41 -11.73 -34.90 16.11
C ALA A 41 -11.02 -35.15 14.77
N ARG A 42 -11.67 -35.90 13.85
CA ARG A 42 -11.13 -36.19 12.52
C ARG A 42 -11.01 -34.92 11.68
N VAL A 43 -9.82 -34.34 11.67
CA VAL A 43 -9.44 -33.25 10.75
C VAL A 43 -9.77 -33.67 9.31
N SER A 44 -10.57 -32.87 8.61
CA SER A 44 -11.02 -33.25 7.27
C SER A 44 -9.85 -33.37 6.28
N ARG A 45 -9.92 -34.35 5.37
CA ARG A 45 -8.92 -34.55 4.29
C ARG A 45 -8.68 -33.26 3.47
N LYS A 46 -9.72 -32.42 3.36
CA LYS A 46 -9.68 -31.12 2.65
C LYS A 46 -8.83 -30.07 3.38
N LEU A 47 -8.73 -30.12 4.71
CA LEU A 47 -7.80 -29.28 5.48
C LEU A 47 -6.37 -29.84 5.42
N GLN A 48 -6.21 -31.16 5.57
CA GLN A 48 -4.91 -31.84 5.50
C GLN A 48 -4.20 -31.60 4.15
N MET A 49 -4.91 -31.64 3.02
CA MET A 49 -4.30 -31.30 1.72
C MET A 49 -3.97 -29.81 1.57
N ARG A 50 -4.77 -28.89 2.15
CA ARG A 50 -4.44 -27.45 2.13
C ARG A 50 -3.20 -27.11 2.96
N GLN A 51 -2.89 -27.91 3.98
CA GLN A 51 -1.63 -27.79 4.72
C GLN A 51 -0.44 -28.35 3.92
N LYS A 52 -0.60 -29.47 3.20
CA LYS A 52 0.46 -30.04 2.34
C LYS A 52 0.96 -29.11 1.24
N ASN A 53 0.09 -28.28 0.66
CA ASN A 53 0.44 -27.37 -0.45
C ASN A 53 0.83 -25.95 0.02
N SER A 54 1.24 -25.79 1.29
CA SER A 54 1.46 -24.49 1.95
C SER A 54 2.73 -24.48 2.81
N THR A 55 3.91 -24.55 2.19
CA THR A 55 5.21 -24.61 2.89
C THR A 55 5.53 -23.29 3.60
N LEU A 56 6.02 -23.37 4.84
CA LEU A 56 6.65 -22.25 5.54
C LEU A 56 8.15 -22.25 5.20
N LEU A 57 8.67 -21.12 4.72
CA LEU A 57 10.04 -21.00 4.19
C LEU A 57 10.91 -20.07 5.04
N SER A 58 12.21 -20.30 5.02
CA SER A 58 13.22 -19.64 5.86
C SER A 58 14.33 -19.01 5.01
N PRO A 59 15.33 -18.33 5.61
CA PRO A 59 16.45 -17.75 4.86
C PRO A 59 17.28 -18.70 4.00
N SER A 60 17.22 -20.01 4.25
CA SER A 60 17.92 -21.02 3.44
C SER A 60 17.10 -21.59 2.28
N ASP A 61 15.80 -21.27 2.19
CA ASP A 61 14.89 -21.92 1.23
C ASP A 61 14.80 -21.20 -0.13
N LYS A 62 14.46 -21.96 -1.17
CA LYS A 62 14.18 -21.41 -2.51
C LYS A 62 12.79 -20.76 -2.54
N ILE A 63 12.76 -19.43 -2.53
CA ILE A 63 11.52 -18.63 -2.54
C ILE A 63 11.17 -18.22 -3.98
N GLY A 64 9.87 -18.29 -4.30
CA GLY A 64 9.31 -17.96 -5.61
C GLY A 64 9.91 -18.79 -6.74
N SER A 65 10.30 -18.11 -7.83
CA SER A 65 10.94 -18.72 -9.00
C SER A 65 12.40 -19.14 -8.72
N GLY A 66 13.06 -18.50 -7.74
CA GLY A 66 14.43 -18.79 -7.28
C GLY A 66 15.33 -17.57 -7.09
N ASP A 67 14.86 -16.44 -7.58
CA ASP A 67 15.42 -15.08 -7.52
C ASP A 67 15.13 -14.36 -6.17
N SER A 68 14.08 -14.77 -5.47
CA SER A 68 13.59 -14.13 -4.24
C SER A 68 14.15 -14.74 -2.95
N ARG A 69 14.23 -13.98 -1.84
CA ARG A 69 14.98 -14.39 -0.63
C ARG A 69 14.55 -13.67 0.67
N ILE A 70 14.65 -14.34 1.85
CA ILE A 70 14.30 -13.82 3.21
C ILE A 70 15.46 -13.83 4.28
N VAL A 71 15.58 -12.82 5.16
CA VAL A 71 16.66 -12.60 6.17
C VAL A 71 16.17 -11.64 7.24
N TYR A 72 16.84 -11.64 8.39
CA TYR A 72 16.46 -10.86 9.56
C TYR A 72 17.65 -9.94 9.94
N ASP A 73 17.41 -8.99 10.84
CA ASP A 73 18.44 -8.11 11.42
C ASP A 73 19.15 -7.18 10.40
N LEU A 74 18.39 -6.56 9.48
CA LEU A 74 18.86 -5.63 8.43
C LEU A 74 19.70 -4.48 8.98
N LEU A 75 19.12 -3.74 9.92
CA LEU A 75 19.72 -2.63 10.65
C LEU A 75 20.44 -3.20 11.87
N ASP A 76 21.43 -2.48 12.39
CA ASP A 76 22.01 -2.79 13.71
C ASP A 76 20.99 -2.58 14.85
N SER A 77 21.29 -3.17 16.01
CA SER A 77 20.34 -3.25 17.13
C SER A 77 19.93 -1.89 17.71
N GLU A 78 20.81 -0.88 17.68
CA GLU A 78 20.43 0.47 18.14
C GLU A 78 19.52 1.16 17.13
N THR A 79 19.87 1.11 15.84
CA THR A 79 19.04 1.67 14.77
C THR A 79 17.66 0.99 14.73
N SER A 80 17.57 -0.34 14.90
CA SER A 80 16.28 -1.05 14.81
C SER A 80 15.28 -0.67 15.91
N LYS A 81 15.75 -0.41 17.14
CA LYS A 81 14.90 0.00 18.28
C LYS A 81 14.17 1.32 18.02
N ILE A 82 14.84 2.26 17.34
CA ILE A 82 14.32 3.61 17.11
C ILE A 82 13.66 3.77 15.74
N ALA A 83 14.11 3.05 14.71
CA ALA A 83 13.67 3.27 13.34
C ALA A 83 12.18 3.01 13.10
N PHE A 84 11.49 2.21 13.93
CA PHE A 84 10.02 2.15 13.87
C PHE A 84 9.37 3.45 14.36
N GLN A 85 9.94 4.08 15.38
CA GLN A 85 9.45 5.35 15.92
C GLN A 85 9.77 6.50 14.96
N GLU A 86 10.99 6.55 14.42
CA GLU A 86 11.38 7.51 13.38
C GLU A 86 10.51 7.36 12.12
N LEU A 87 10.28 6.15 11.60
CA LEU A 87 9.33 5.93 10.49
C LEU A 87 7.90 6.33 10.85
N PHE A 88 7.51 6.18 12.12
CA PHE A 88 6.19 6.61 12.53
C PHE A 88 6.08 8.14 12.47
N SER A 89 7.01 8.89 13.06
CA SER A 89 6.95 10.36 13.16
C SER A 89 7.40 11.11 11.89
N GLU A 90 8.53 10.75 11.29
CA GLU A 90 9.13 11.45 10.13
C GLU A 90 8.36 11.24 8.82
N VAL A 91 7.68 10.09 8.64
CA VAL A 91 6.99 9.82 7.37
C VAL A 91 5.60 10.47 7.38
N HIS A 92 5.37 11.27 6.34
CA HIS A 92 4.11 11.95 6.04
C HIS A 92 3.07 10.98 5.47
N TRP A 93 2.48 10.17 6.35
CA TRP A 93 1.46 9.18 6.02
C TRP A 93 0.14 9.81 5.58
N GLN A 94 -0.42 9.32 4.48
CA GLN A 94 -1.67 9.79 3.89
C GLN A 94 -2.62 8.62 3.54
N ARG A 95 -3.91 8.92 3.41
CA ARG A 95 -4.94 7.97 2.95
C ARG A 95 -4.84 7.80 1.43
N MET A 96 -5.36 6.70 0.89
CA MET A 96 -5.46 6.48 -0.56
C MET A 96 -6.80 5.87 -0.91
N TYR A 97 -7.36 6.28 -2.06
CA TYR A 97 -8.58 5.75 -2.62
C TYR A 97 -8.32 5.04 -3.94
N HIS A 98 -9.16 4.04 -4.22
CA HIS A 98 -9.25 3.33 -5.50
C HIS A 98 -10.74 3.17 -5.85
N ALA A 99 -11.06 2.74 -7.07
CA ALA A 99 -12.45 2.61 -7.54
C ALA A 99 -13.39 1.77 -6.64
N ALA A 100 -12.86 0.94 -5.73
CA ALA A 100 -13.61 0.15 -4.75
C ALA A 100 -13.67 0.77 -3.33
N GLY A 101 -13.34 2.06 -3.16
CA GLY A 101 -13.34 2.77 -1.89
C GLY A 101 -11.94 3.08 -1.34
N GLU A 102 -11.80 3.19 -0.02
CA GLU A 102 -10.50 3.46 0.62
C GLU A 102 -9.59 2.21 0.61
N VAL A 103 -8.29 2.42 0.44
CA VAL A 103 -7.27 1.39 0.63
C VAL A 103 -7.07 1.17 2.13
N PRO A 104 -7.18 -0.06 2.68
CA PRO A 104 -7.19 -0.32 4.12
C PRO A 104 -5.78 -0.34 4.76
N ARG A 105 -4.99 0.71 4.48
CA ARG A 105 -3.70 1.08 5.08
C ARG A 105 -3.38 2.52 4.71
N LEU A 106 -2.58 3.18 5.53
CA LEU A 106 -1.94 4.43 5.12
C LEU A 106 -0.81 4.14 4.12
N VAL A 107 -0.43 5.17 3.34
CA VAL A 107 0.64 5.12 2.34
C VAL A 107 1.48 6.39 2.39
N CYS A 108 2.66 6.35 1.78
CA CYS A 108 3.48 7.51 1.47
C CYS A 108 4.32 7.16 0.23
N CYS A 109 4.61 8.14 -0.63
CA CYS A 109 5.51 7.97 -1.77
C CYS A 109 6.70 8.91 -1.59
N GLN A 110 7.90 8.34 -1.49
CA GLN A 110 9.16 9.07 -1.43
C GLN A 110 10.07 8.60 -2.57
N GLY A 111 10.93 9.49 -3.06
CA GLY A 111 11.87 9.22 -4.12
C GLY A 111 12.88 10.34 -4.34
N ASP A 112 13.79 10.11 -5.28
CA ASP A 112 14.78 11.10 -5.70
C ASP A 112 14.11 12.17 -6.59
N ILE A 113 14.22 13.45 -6.22
CA ILE A 113 13.72 14.59 -7.00
C ILE A 113 14.94 15.40 -7.44
N ASP A 114 15.00 15.78 -8.72
CA ASP A 114 16.14 16.50 -9.30
C ASP A 114 16.23 17.94 -8.76
N ASP A 115 17.31 18.28 -8.04
CA ASP A 115 17.50 19.60 -7.43
C ASP A 115 17.62 20.76 -8.45
N ALA A 116 17.91 20.46 -9.73
CA ALA A 116 18.13 21.47 -10.77
C ALA A 116 16.86 21.81 -11.55
N ASP A 117 15.97 20.84 -11.80
CA ASP A 117 14.71 21.08 -12.54
C ASP A 117 13.45 20.41 -12.00
N GLY A 118 13.51 19.77 -10.83
CA GLY A 118 12.36 19.21 -10.12
C GLY A 118 11.78 17.94 -10.74
N SER A 119 12.41 17.40 -11.79
CA SER A 119 11.96 16.14 -12.39
C SER A 119 12.07 14.95 -11.42
N MET A 120 11.11 14.02 -11.52
CA MET A 120 10.89 12.99 -10.50
C MET A 120 10.45 11.65 -11.11
N PRO A 121 10.78 10.49 -10.50
CA PRO A 121 10.33 9.18 -10.94
C PRO A 121 8.84 8.96 -10.69
N VAL A 122 8.18 8.22 -11.58
CA VAL A 122 6.76 7.83 -11.42
C VAL A 122 6.57 6.32 -11.51
N TYR A 123 5.85 5.75 -10.54
CA TYR A 123 5.45 4.34 -10.52
C TYR A 123 3.95 4.22 -10.73
N ARG A 124 3.52 3.86 -11.94
CA ARG A 124 2.10 3.77 -12.30
C ARG A 124 1.55 2.37 -12.07
N HIS A 125 0.35 2.32 -11.51
CA HIS A 125 -0.43 1.11 -11.34
C HIS A 125 -1.93 1.42 -11.55
N PRO A 126 -2.83 0.42 -11.53
CA PRO A 126 -4.27 0.66 -11.59
C PRO A 126 -4.77 1.41 -10.34
N SER A 127 -4.76 2.74 -10.39
CA SER A 127 -5.43 3.66 -9.48
C SER A 127 -5.93 4.87 -10.26
N ASP A 128 -6.97 5.52 -9.73
CA ASP A 128 -7.60 6.66 -10.42
C ASP A 128 -6.65 7.85 -10.56
N GLN A 129 -5.78 8.03 -9.56
CA GLN A 129 -4.76 9.08 -9.43
C GLN A 129 -3.40 8.43 -9.05
N SER A 130 -2.29 9.08 -9.39
CA SER A 130 -0.95 8.78 -8.86
C SER A 130 -0.66 9.63 -7.63
N LEU A 131 -0.05 9.06 -6.59
CA LEU A 131 0.31 9.80 -5.37
C LEU A 131 1.47 10.76 -5.66
N SER A 132 1.39 11.97 -5.11
CA SER A 132 2.49 12.95 -5.13
C SER A 132 3.75 12.37 -4.49
N LEU A 133 4.91 12.67 -5.09
CA LEU A 133 6.21 12.27 -4.57
C LEU A 133 6.73 13.31 -3.56
N LEU A 134 7.22 12.81 -2.43
CA LEU A 134 7.97 13.58 -1.44
C LEU A 134 9.48 13.25 -1.56
N HIS A 135 10.36 14.11 -1.06
CA HIS A 135 11.76 13.73 -0.86
C HIS A 135 11.85 12.62 0.21
N TRP A 136 12.93 11.83 0.19
CA TRP A 136 13.25 10.88 1.25
C TRP A 136 13.31 11.56 2.63
N SER A 137 12.62 11.01 3.63
CA SER A 137 12.84 11.43 5.03
C SER A 137 14.12 10.77 5.58
N PRO A 138 14.81 11.40 6.56
CA PRO A 138 16.11 10.92 7.06
C PRO A 138 16.15 9.43 7.41
N VAL A 139 15.13 8.90 8.09
CA VAL A 139 15.03 7.46 8.40
C VAL A 139 14.91 6.58 7.16
N VAL A 140 14.18 7.02 6.13
CA VAL A 140 14.01 6.24 4.90
C VAL A 140 15.30 6.24 4.09
N SER A 141 16.07 7.34 4.07
CA SER A 141 17.43 7.38 3.51
C SER A 141 18.37 6.39 4.21
N LYS A 142 18.46 6.43 5.56
CA LYS A 142 19.24 5.45 6.34
C LYS A 142 18.86 4.00 5.97
N ILE A 143 17.56 3.73 5.85
CA ILE A 143 17.06 2.38 5.54
C ILE A 143 17.31 2.00 4.08
N LYS A 144 17.23 2.94 3.13
CA LYS A 144 17.56 2.76 1.71
C LYS A 144 19.02 2.35 1.56
N GLU A 145 19.93 3.08 2.20
CA GLU A 145 21.37 2.78 2.21
C GLU A 145 21.63 1.35 2.71
N ARG A 146 21.09 0.98 3.89
CA ARG A 146 21.26 -0.38 4.43
C ARG A 146 20.57 -1.46 3.58
N ALA A 147 19.52 -1.14 2.85
CA ALA A 147 18.84 -2.03 1.91
C ALA A 147 19.64 -2.23 0.60
N GLU A 148 20.37 -1.21 0.17
CA GLU A 148 21.27 -1.28 -0.99
C GLU A 148 22.57 -2.02 -0.63
N GLU A 149 23.17 -1.73 0.53
CA GLU A 149 24.28 -2.49 1.12
C GLU A 149 23.93 -3.96 1.30
N ARG A 150 22.85 -4.21 2.06
CA ARG A 150 22.30 -5.55 2.26
C ARG A 150 21.12 -5.71 1.31
N LEU A 151 21.41 -6.05 0.04
CA LEU A 151 20.37 -6.53 -0.89
C LEU A 151 19.90 -7.96 -0.52
N TYR A 152 19.66 -8.15 0.77
CA TYR A 152 19.43 -9.34 1.54
C TYR A 152 18.84 -8.97 2.96
N ARG A 153 17.66 -9.35 3.48
CA ARG A 153 16.33 -9.82 2.99
C ARG A 153 15.20 -9.54 4.16
N SER A 154 13.82 -9.69 4.17
CA SER A 154 12.80 -9.15 5.25
C SER A 154 11.93 -10.01 6.24
N GLY A 155 10.80 -9.68 6.96
CA GLY A 155 9.79 -8.56 7.23
C GLY A 155 8.24 -8.53 6.87
N GLN A 156 7.25 -8.32 7.79
CA GLN A 156 5.80 -8.73 7.63
C GLN A 156 4.63 -7.68 7.91
N ASP A 157 4.00 -7.03 6.91
CA ASP A 157 2.78 -6.12 7.01
C ASP A 157 1.62 -6.68 6.20
N HIS A 158 0.35 -6.24 6.30
CA HIS A 158 -0.73 -6.81 5.46
C HIS A 158 -1.08 -6.07 4.13
N ILE A 159 -1.25 -6.82 3.02
CA ILE A 159 -1.59 -6.35 1.66
C ILE A 159 -2.21 -7.49 0.81
N SER A 160 -3.28 -7.25 0.04
CA SER A 160 -3.93 -8.29 -0.79
C SER A 160 -3.01 -8.94 -1.83
N GLU A 161 -3.36 -10.14 -2.33
CA GLU A 161 -2.62 -10.82 -3.40
C GLU A 161 -2.68 -10.03 -4.73
N HIS A 162 -1.51 -9.67 -5.25
CA HIS A 162 -1.30 -8.94 -6.50
C HIS A 162 0.03 -9.36 -7.15
N SER A 163 0.35 -8.78 -8.30
CA SER A 163 1.73 -8.62 -8.79
C SER A 163 2.00 -7.11 -8.92
N ASP A 164 3.24 -6.71 -8.73
CA ASP A 164 3.71 -5.34 -8.91
C ASP A 164 3.81 -5.00 -10.40
N LYS A 165 3.67 -3.72 -10.74
CA LYS A 165 3.56 -3.25 -12.12
C LYS A 165 4.93 -2.95 -12.71
N THR A 166 5.32 -3.73 -13.71
CA THR A 166 6.69 -3.67 -14.27
C THR A 166 6.88 -2.61 -15.35
N LEU A 167 5.81 -1.92 -15.79
CA LEU A 167 5.86 -0.83 -16.78
C LEU A 167 6.97 0.20 -16.48
N ASP A 168 7.03 0.67 -15.24
CA ASP A 168 7.98 1.72 -14.82
C ASP A 168 9.18 1.17 -14.02
N VAL A 169 9.27 -0.15 -13.79
CA VAL A 169 10.34 -0.78 -12.99
C VAL A 169 11.46 -1.27 -13.92
N VAL A 170 12.71 -0.91 -13.62
CA VAL A 170 13.87 -1.23 -14.47
C VAL A 170 14.12 -2.74 -14.55
N PRO A 171 14.22 -3.35 -15.76
CA PRO A 171 14.57 -4.76 -15.95
C PRO A 171 15.86 -5.16 -15.25
N GLY A 172 15.91 -6.37 -14.69
CA GLY A 172 17.04 -6.87 -13.91
C GLY A 172 17.17 -6.26 -12.50
N SER A 173 16.37 -5.25 -12.14
CA SER A 173 16.26 -4.78 -10.76
C SER A 173 15.46 -5.77 -9.89
N ASN A 174 15.32 -5.44 -8.59
CA ASN A 174 14.51 -6.20 -7.65
C ASN A 174 13.50 -5.27 -6.99
N ILE A 175 12.37 -5.82 -6.54
CA ILE A 175 11.39 -5.13 -5.69
C ILE A 175 11.68 -5.52 -4.24
N VAL A 176 11.79 -4.51 -3.36
CA VAL A 176 12.51 -4.65 -2.10
C VAL A 176 11.68 -4.13 -0.91
N ASN A 177 11.18 -5.02 -0.03
CA ASN A 177 10.21 -4.68 1.03
C ASN A 177 10.82 -4.61 2.44
N VAL A 178 11.25 -3.42 2.91
CA VAL A 178 11.65 -3.19 4.31
C VAL A 178 10.44 -3.08 5.24
N SER A 179 10.66 -3.45 6.50
CA SER A 179 9.63 -3.98 7.38
C SER A 179 9.97 -3.83 8.87
N LEU A 180 9.45 -2.79 9.52
CA LEU A 180 9.62 -2.60 10.97
C LEU A 180 8.26 -2.74 11.67
N GLY A 181 8.19 -3.57 12.71
CA GLY A 181 7.00 -3.70 13.58
C GLY A 181 6.53 -5.15 13.77
N ALA A 182 5.21 -5.37 13.78
CA ALA A 182 4.55 -6.66 13.97
C ALA A 182 4.61 -7.63 12.76
N GLN A 183 3.71 -8.64 12.72
CA GLN A 183 3.86 -9.83 11.86
C GLN A 183 2.51 -10.60 11.65
N ARG A 184 1.88 -10.85 10.46
CA ARG A 184 1.94 -10.21 9.11
C ARG A 184 2.33 -11.12 7.91
N THR A 185 1.85 -12.36 7.75
CA THR A 185 2.55 -13.38 6.89
C THR A 185 2.44 -13.25 5.37
N MET A 186 3.58 -13.00 4.72
CA MET A 186 3.74 -13.03 3.26
C MET A 186 3.43 -14.39 2.68
N ARG A 187 2.58 -14.37 1.67
CA ARG A 187 2.13 -15.51 0.90
C ARG A 187 2.46 -15.26 -0.57
N LEU A 188 3.33 -16.10 -1.13
CA LEU A 188 3.46 -16.21 -2.58
C LEU A 188 2.56 -17.34 -3.06
N ARG A 189 1.85 -17.14 -4.16
CA ARG A 189 1.00 -18.17 -4.79
C ARG A 189 1.16 -18.10 -6.30
N THR A 190 1.65 -19.16 -6.94
CA THR A 190 1.91 -19.19 -8.40
C THR A 190 0.72 -18.64 -9.17
N LYS A 191 0.93 -17.91 -10.27
CA LYS A 191 -0.17 -17.53 -11.18
C LYS A 191 -0.83 -18.79 -11.78
N ARG A 192 -1.95 -18.62 -12.48
CA ARG A 192 -2.51 -19.73 -13.26
C ARG A 192 -1.71 -19.88 -14.55
N PRO A 193 -1.42 -21.10 -15.03
CA PRO A 193 -0.89 -21.28 -16.37
C PRO A 193 -1.88 -20.70 -17.37
N THR A 194 -1.42 -19.76 -18.20
CA THR A 194 -2.15 -19.34 -19.39
C THR A 194 -2.02 -20.45 -20.42
N THR A 195 -3.06 -21.25 -20.60
CA THR A 195 -3.19 -22.15 -21.75
C THR A 195 -3.24 -21.29 -23.00
N PHE A 196 -2.12 -21.24 -23.75
CA PHE A 196 -2.04 -20.63 -25.07
C PHE A 196 -2.83 -21.49 -26.08
N GLU A 197 -4.16 -21.46 -26.00
CA GLU A 197 -4.96 -21.61 -27.21
C GLU A 197 -4.71 -20.35 -28.05
N GLY A 198 -3.91 -20.51 -29.11
CA GLY A 198 -3.43 -19.39 -29.91
C GLY A 198 -4.58 -18.60 -30.53
N SER A 199 -4.38 -17.29 -30.70
CA SER A 199 -5.32 -16.37 -31.34
C SER A 199 -5.40 -16.58 -32.87
N GLY A 200 -5.74 -17.80 -33.29
CA GLY A 200 -6.10 -18.15 -34.66
C GLY A 200 -7.57 -17.88 -34.91
N SER A 201 -7.91 -16.68 -35.35
CA SER A 201 -9.28 -16.27 -35.67
C SER A 201 -9.77 -16.89 -36.98
N SER A 202 -10.18 -18.17 -36.93
CA SER A 202 -10.90 -18.84 -38.02
C SER A 202 -12.41 -18.85 -37.72
N PRO A 203 -13.25 -18.15 -38.50
CA PRO A 203 -14.68 -18.01 -38.23
C PRO A 203 -15.48 -19.22 -38.75
N ASP A 204 -15.20 -20.42 -38.21
CA ASP A 204 -15.92 -21.64 -38.60
C ASP A 204 -16.17 -22.56 -37.39
N LYS A 205 -17.14 -22.16 -36.54
CA LYS A 205 -17.66 -22.96 -35.42
C LYS A 205 -19.04 -23.53 -35.74
N GLN A 206 -19.11 -24.39 -36.75
CA GLN A 206 -20.18 -25.40 -36.87
C GLN A 206 -19.61 -26.75 -37.32
N GLN A 207 -20.23 -27.83 -36.83
CA GLN A 207 -19.91 -29.25 -37.03
C GLN A 207 -18.57 -29.78 -36.47
N ARG A 208 -18.71 -30.92 -35.76
CA ARG A 208 -17.70 -31.68 -34.97
C ARG A 208 -17.42 -31.07 -33.57
N SER A 209 -17.42 -31.84 -32.48
CA SER A 209 -17.72 -33.28 -32.31
C SER A 209 -18.49 -33.57 -31.02
N ILE A 210 -19.20 -34.70 -31.03
CA ILE A 210 -19.81 -35.32 -29.84
C ILE A 210 -18.70 -36.01 -29.01
N ASP A 211 -18.96 -36.24 -27.72
CA ASP A 211 -18.14 -36.98 -26.74
C ASP A 211 -16.74 -36.45 -26.40
N ALA A 212 -16.71 -35.44 -25.52
CA ALA A 212 -15.58 -35.19 -24.60
C ALA A 212 -16.09 -34.74 -23.22
N SER A 213 -15.69 -35.46 -22.17
CA SER A 213 -15.97 -35.30 -20.72
C SER A 213 -16.66 -34.00 -20.25
N ALA A 214 -17.86 -34.14 -19.66
CA ALA A 214 -18.62 -33.06 -19.02
C ALA A 214 -18.07 -32.62 -17.63
N ALA A 215 -16.78 -32.27 -17.56
CA ALA A 215 -16.25 -31.53 -16.41
C ALA A 215 -16.74 -30.08 -16.49
N THR A 216 -17.57 -29.65 -15.54
CA THR A 216 -18.05 -28.25 -15.50
C THR A 216 -16.87 -27.30 -15.34
N ASP A 217 -16.94 -26.10 -15.92
CA ASP A 217 -15.90 -25.05 -15.79
C ASP A 217 -15.52 -24.78 -14.31
N THR A 218 -16.51 -24.82 -13.41
CA THR A 218 -16.36 -24.79 -11.95
C THR A 218 -15.48 -25.91 -11.36
N GLN A 219 -15.51 -27.12 -11.93
CA GLN A 219 -14.69 -28.26 -11.51
C GLN A 219 -13.24 -28.08 -11.99
N ILE A 220 -13.05 -27.75 -13.26
CA ILE A 220 -11.74 -27.47 -13.89
C ILE A 220 -11.04 -26.34 -13.12
N LYS A 221 -11.73 -25.24 -12.86
CA LYS A 221 -11.25 -24.10 -12.05
C LYS A 221 -10.87 -24.50 -10.61
N GLN A 222 -11.63 -25.40 -9.98
CA GLN A 222 -11.30 -25.95 -8.66
C GLN A 222 -10.11 -26.90 -8.68
N GLU A 223 -9.83 -27.59 -9.79
CA GLU A 223 -8.68 -28.48 -9.94
C GLU A 223 -7.40 -27.66 -10.15
N TYR A 224 -7.42 -26.69 -11.06
CA TYR A 224 -6.30 -25.75 -11.25
C TYR A 224 -5.97 -24.95 -9.99
N ASP A 225 -6.96 -24.44 -9.25
CA ASP A 225 -6.69 -23.73 -7.98
C ASP A 225 -6.21 -24.67 -6.83
N ARG A 226 -6.28 -26.01 -6.98
CA ARG A 226 -5.59 -26.98 -6.09
C ARG A 226 -4.14 -27.22 -6.51
N ALA A 227 -3.82 -27.09 -7.81
CA ALA A 227 -2.48 -27.27 -8.36
C ALA A 227 -1.55 -26.07 -8.11
N ARG A 228 -2.08 -24.89 -7.80
CA ARG A 228 -1.28 -23.68 -7.49
C ARG A 228 -0.47 -23.87 -6.20
N VAL A 229 0.86 -23.78 -6.30
CA VAL A 229 1.77 -23.85 -5.16
C VAL A 229 1.63 -22.59 -4.33
N THR A 230 1.57 -22.74 -3.00
CA THR A 230 1.58 -21.63 -2.04
C THR A 230 2.80 -21.73 -1.14
N GLN A 231 3.58 -20.65 -1.07
CA GLN A 231 4.67 -20.48 -0.11
C GLN A 231 4.25 -19.44 0.94
N ARG A 232 4.72 -19.61 2.17
CA ARG A 232 4.54 -18.68 3.28
C ARG A 232 5.89 -18.36 3.86
N ILE A 233 6.14 -17.10 4.18
CA ILE A 233 7.43 -16.67 4.66
C ILE A 233 7.24 -15.97 6.02
N PRO A 234 7.82 -16.46 7.14
CA PRO A 234 8.08 -15.72 8.37
C PRO A 234 9.01 -14.56 8.06
N MET A 235 8.63 -13.37 8.47
CA MET A 235 9.32 -12.16 8.05
C MET A 235 9.28 -11.15 9.25
N PRO A 236 10.08 -11.32 10.32
CA PRO A 236 10.01 -10.53 11.56
C PRO A 236 10.44 -9.05 11.40
N HIS A 237 10.34 -8.25 12.46
CA HIS A 237 10.89 -6.88 12.57
C HIS A 237 12.35 -6.78 12.06
N ASN A 238 12.75 -5.59 11.59
CA ASN A 238 14.13 -5.21 11.21
C ASN A 238 14.75 -5.99 10.03
N SER A 239 14.24 -5.79 8.81
CA SER A 239 14.45 -6.77 7.72
C SER A 239 13.98 -6.19 6.33
N MET A 240 14.59 -6.56 5.17
CA MET A 240 14.38 -6.02 3.77
C MET A 240 14.02 -7.02 2.59
N PHE A 241 12.80 -7.42 2.19
CA PHE A 241 12.58 -8.65 1.37
C PHE A 241 12.83 -8.44 -0.11
N VAL A 242 13.70 -9.27 -0.68
CA VAL A 242 14.03 -9.19 -2.11
C VAL A 242 13.11 -10.10 -2.89
N MET A 243 12.36 -9.49 -3.80
CA MET A 243 11.62 -10.17 -4.85
C MET A 243 12.25 -9.85 -6.19
N GLY A 244 12.70 -10.87 -6.92
CA GLY A 244 13.11 -10.70 -8.31
C GLY A 244 11.91 -10.65 -9.26
N LEU A 245 12.16 -10.21 -10.48
CA LEU A 245 11.12 -10.00 -11.49
C LEU A 245 10.54 -11.33 -12.04
N ASP A 246 11.28 -12.45 -11.98
CA ASP A 246 10.75 -13.77 -12.39
C ASP A 246 9.73 -14.28 -11.36
N THR A 247 9.92 -13.97 -10.08
CA THR A 247 8.92 -14.20 -9.04
C THR A 247 7.71 -13.30 -9.24
N ASN A 248 7.89 -11.97 -9.40
CA ASN A 248 6.76 -11.05 -9.63
C ASN A 248 5.96 -11.41 -10.89
N GLY A 249 6.66 -11.80 -11.96
CA GLY A 249 6.07 -12.24 -13.23
C GLY A 249 5.30 -13.56 -13.10
N SER A 250 5.69 -14.48 -12.21
CA SER A 250 5.15 -15.85 -12.15
C SER A 250 4.28 -16.16 -10.93
N TRP A 251 4.27 -15.30 -9.91
CA TRP A 251 3.55 -15.48 -8.66
C TRP A 251 2.67 -14.25 -8.36
N LEU A 252 1.62 -14.47 -7.58
CA LEU A 252 0.96 -13.40 -6.83
C LEU A 252 1.58 -13.35 -5.44
N HIS A 253 1.96 -12.16 -4.98
CA HIS A 253 2.36 -11.91 -3.59
C HIS A 253 1.27 -11.14 -2.86
N GLY A 254 1.05 -11.53 -1.61
CA GLY A 254 0.16 -10.80 -0.72
C GLY A 254 0.38 -11.26 0.70
N ILE A 255 0.16 -10.36 1.64
CA ILE A 255 0.13 -10.66 3.05
C ILE A 255 -1.31 -10.57 3.56
N MET A 256 -1.80 -11.64 4.16
CA MET A 256 -3.21 -11.73 4.56
C MET A 256 -3.49 -11.06 5.92
N PRO A 257 -4.72 -10.56 6.15
CA PRO A 257 -5.18 -10.21 7.49
C PRO A 257 -5.09 -11.43 8.41
N ASP A 258 -4.49 -11.27 9.59
CA ASP A 258 -4.47 -12.34 10.58
C ASP A 258 -5.79 -12.38 11.35
N LYS A 259 -6.53 -13.47 11.15
CA LYS A 259 -7.85 -13.70 11.77
C LYS A 259 -7.78 -14.64 12.97
N ARG A 260 -6.58 -15.00 13.44
CA ARG A 260 -6.41 -15.72 14.71
C ARG A 260 -6.84 -14.85 15.91
N PRO A 261 -7.45 -15.45 16.95
CA PRO A 261 -7.54 -14.87 18.29
C PRO A 261 -6.19 -14.35 18.78
N ALA A 262 -6.19 -13.30 19.61
CA ALA A 262 -4.95 -12.70 20.12
C ALA A 262 -4.09 -13.69 20.95
N VAL A 263 -4.72 -14.66 21.63
CA VAL A 263 -4.05 -15.71 22.41
C VAL A 263 -3.30 -16.74 21.54
N GLU A 264 -3.57 -16.81 20.23
CA GLU A 264 -2.84 -17.67 19.28
C GLU A 264 -1.69 -16.94 18.57
N ARG A 265 -1.35 -15.70 18.99
CA ARG A 265 -0.27 -14.88 18.42
C ARG A 265 0.93 -14.87 19.34
N VAL A 266 2.14 -15.00 18.78
CA VAL A 266 3.39 -14.81 19.56
C VAL A 266 3.65 -13.31 19.79
N PRO A 267 4.49 -12.90 20.77
CA PRO A 267 4.73 -11.48 21.07
C PRO A 267 5.11 -10.62 19.84
N ALA A 268 6.02 -11.11 18.98
CA ALA A 268 6.39 -10.45 17.73
C ALA A 268 5.22 -10.26 16.72
N GLU A 269 4.12 -11.01 16.85
CA GLU A 269 2.91 -10.84 16.05
C GLU A 269 1.95 -9.80 16.65
N SER A 270 2.12 -9.41 17.91
CA SER A 270 1.30 -8.41 18.62
C SER A 270 2.07 -7.12 18.95
N ALA A 271 3.38 -7.12 18.74
CA ALA A 271 4.32 -6.00 18.91
C ALA A 271 3.81 -4.68 18.31
N TYR A 272 4.29 -3.55 18.85
CA TYR A 272 3.96 -2.19 18.43
C TYR A 272 2.44 -1.96 18.29
N GLY A 273 1.64 -2.53 19.21
CA GLY A 273 0.18 -2.41 19.18
C GLY A 273 -0.50 -3.13 18.01
N ASN A 274 0.15 -4.14 17.42
CA ASN A 274 -0.17 -4.80 16.14
C ASN A 274 0.25 -4.05 14.87
N MET A 275 0.87 -2.86 14.95
CA MET A 275 1.32 -2.09 13.80
C MET A 275 2.62 -2.64 13.19
N ARG A 276 2.76 -2.54 11.86
CA ARG A 276 4.02 -2.71 11.12
C ARG A 276 4.04 -1.61 10.04
N ILE A 277 5.23 -1.26 9.56
CA ILE A 277 5.45 -0.24 8.52
C ILE A 277 6.14 -0.87 7.31
N SER A 278 5.63 -0.58 6.11
CA SER A 278 6.09 -1.15 4.84
C SER A 278 6.74 -0.13 3.94
N ILE A 279 8.03 -0.32 3.67
CA ILE A 279 8.78 0.47 2.68
C ILE A 279 9.06 -0.47 1.52
N THR A 280 8.55 -0.16 0.32
CA THR A 280 8.78 -1.00 -0.86
C THR A 280 9.57 -0.23 -1.91
N PHE A 281 10.89 -0.36 -1.85
CA PHE A 281 11.79 0.23 -2.82
C PHE A 281 11.65 -0.48 -4.18
N ARG A 282 11.75 0.31 -5.25
CA ARG A 282 11.72 -0.11 -6.65
C ARG A 282 12.67 0.79 -7.42
N HIS A 283 13.48 0.22 -8.31
CA HIS A 283 14.26 1.03 -9.25
C HIS A 283 13.33 1.47 -10.39
N ILE A 284 13.02 2.76 -10.47
CA ILE A 284 12.08 3.33 -11.42
C ILE A 284 12.82 3.92 -12.63
N GLY A 285 12.34 3.61 -13.84
CA GLY A 285 12.92 4.04 -15.12
C GLY A 285 12.05 5.01 -15.92
N THR A 286 10.94 5.50 -15.36
CA THR A 286 10.02 6.46 -15.97
C THR A 286 9.92 7.71 -15.09
N PHE A 287 9.92 8.88 -15.70
CA PHE A 287 10.07 10.17 -15.03
C PHE A 287 9.07 11.20 -15.55
N LEU A 288 8.74 12.17 -14.68
CA LEU A 288 7.91 13.33 -14.94
C LEU A 288 8.73 14.63 -14.83
N SER A 289 8.26 15.68 -15.48
CA SER A 289 8.66 17.06 -15.16
C SER A 289 8.10 17.51 -13.80
N ALA A 290 8.69 18.57 -13.23
CA ALA A 290 8.23 19.25 -12.03
C ALA A 290 6.72 19.58 -11.99
N ASP A 291 6.16 19.99 -13.12
CA ASP A 291 4.72 20.32 -13.26
C ASP A 291 3.85 19.09 -13.58
N SER A 292 4.46 17.90 -13.64
CA SER A 292 3.86 16.64 -14.10
C SER A 292 3.24 16.67 -15.51
N ARG A 293 3.52 17.69 -16.34
CA ARG A 293 2.94 17.83 -17.70
C ARG A 293 3.69 17.02 -18.75
N LEU A 294 4.96 16.70 -18.53
CA LEU A 294 5.78 15.90 -19.45
C LEU A 294 6.21 14.59 -18.81
N ILE A 295 6.21 13.51 -19.60
CA ILE A 295 6.64 12.17 -19.21
C ILE A 295 7.69 11.61 -20.19
N TRP A 296 8.70 10.91 -19.66
CA TRP A 296 9.70 10.19 -20.45
C TRP A 296 10.26 8.96 -19.71
N GLY A 297 11.08 8.18 -20.41
CA GLY A 297 11.77 7.01 -19.87
C GLY A 297 11.18 5.70 -20.37
N GLN A 298 11.48 4.62 -19.66
CA GLN A 298 11.20 3.24 -20.08
C GLN A 298 9.72 2.99 -20.41
N GLY A 299 8.83 3.32 -19.48
CA GLY A 299 7.39 3.09 -19.59
C GLY A 299 6.64 4.19 -20.36
N ALA A 300 7.30 5.31 -20.70
CA ALA A 300 6.75 6.34 -21.57
C ALA A 300 6.89 5.95 -23.05
N VAL A 301 6.22 6.64 -23.97
CA VAL A 301 6.51 6.47 -25.41
C VAL A 301 7.86 7.12 -25.75
N GLY A 302 8.15 8.28 -25.17
CA GLY A 302 9.44 8.97 -25.30
C GLY A 302 10.49 8.42 -24.33
N LYS A 303 11.55 7.77 -24.81
CA LYS A 303 12.45 6.98 -23.94
C LYS A 303 13.52 7.79 -23.19
N ASN A 304 13.60 9.10 -23.41
CA ASN A 304 14.57 10.01 -22.77
C ASN A 304 14.00 11.44 -22.70
N LYS A 305 14.62 12.30 -21.88
CA LYS A 305 14.12 13.66 -21.56
C LYS A 305 14.00 14.59 -22.78
N SER A 306 14.88 14.44 -23.78
CA SER A 306 14.80 15.15 -25.07
C SER A 306 13.71 14.62 -26.01
N GLN A 307 13.07 13.49 -25.68
CA GLN A 307 11.90 12.93 -26.35
C GLN A 307 10.65 12.97 -25.45
N ALA A 308 10.65 13.76 -24.37
CA ALA A 308 9.53 13.84 -23.44
C ALA A 308 8.22 14.28 -24.12
N ARG A 309 7.10 13.73 -23.65
CA ARG A 309 5.78 13.88 -24.27
C ARG A 309 4.76 14.35 -23.25
N GLN A 310 3.71 15.02 -23.72
CA GLN A 310 2.61 15.48 -22.86
C GLN A 310 1.93 14.29 -22.17
N THR A 311 1.71 14.41 -20.86
CA THR A 311 0.98 13.40 -20.08
C THR A 311 -0.48 13.33 -20.48
N ILE A 312 -1.02 12.11 -20.54
CA ILE A 312 -2.42 11.86 -20.85
C ILE A 312 -3.18 11.59 -19.55
N ASN A 313 -4.19 12.41 -19.27
CA ASN A 313 -5.01 12.31 -18.06
C ASN A 313 -6.47 12.07 -18.45
N GLY A 314 -7.06 10.96 -17.97
CA GLY A 314 -8.48 10.64 -18.14
C GLY A 314 -8.96 10.27 -19.55
N HIS A 315 -8.08 10.22 -20.56
CA HIS A 315 -8.48 9.86 -21.92
C HIS A 315 -8.95 8.39 -21.98
N PRO A 316 -10.22 8.09 -22.34
CA PRO A 316 -10.78 6.75 -22.15
C PRO A 316 -10.02 5.63 -22.88
N GLU A 317 -9.66 5.83 -24.14
CA GLU A 317 -9.04 4.79 -24.97
C GLU A 317 -7.62 4.43 -24.50
N GLU A 318 -6.76 5.42 -24.27
CA GLU A 318 -5.41 5.23 -23.74
C GLU A 318 -5.41 4.71 -22.30
N SER A 319 -6.33 5.17 -21.45
CA SER A 319 -6.52 4.61 -20.10
C SER A 319 -6.92 3.14 -20.18
N GLN A 320 -7.84 2.77 -21.08
CA GLN A 320 -8.22 1.37 -21.30
C GLN A 320 -7.08 0.54 -21.92
N ARG A 321 -6.25 1.12 -22.81
CA ARG A 321 -5.04 0.47 -23.35
C ARG A 321 -4.07 0.12 -22.22
N LEU A 322 -3.84 1.03 -21.27
CA LEU A 322 -3.00 0.81 -20.10
C LEU A 322 -3.59 -0.23 -19.15
N ILE A 323 -4.89 -0.15 -18.84
CA ILE A 323 -5.62 -1.14 -18.04
C ILE A 323 -5.53 -2.55 -18.68
N ASN A 324 -5.64 -2.65 -20.00
CA ASN A 324 -5.52 -3.91 -20.73
C ASN A 324 -4.11 -4.51 -20.62
N ALA A 325 -3.05 -3.70 -20.77
CA ALA A 325 -1.67 -4.14 -20.60
C ALA A 325 -1.39 -4.62 -19.15
N PHE A 326 -1.83 -3.85 -18.15
CA PHE A 326 -1.80 -4.28 -16.75
C PHE A 326 -2.65 -5.53 -16.47
N GLY A 327 -3.72 -5.76 -17.23
CA GLY A 327 -4.54 -6.96 -17.18
C GLY A 327 -3.83 -8.20 -17.74
N PHE A 328 -3.14 -8.05 -18.87
CA PHE A 328 -2.35 -9.12 -19.50
C PHE A 328 -1.18 -9.56 -18.59
N GLU A 329 -0.43 -8.61 -18.03
CA GLU A 329 0.65 -8.86 -17.06
C GLU A 329 0.16 -9.60 -15.79
N ASN A 330 -1.05 -9.32 -15.31
CA ASN A 330 -1.66 -10.01 -14.17
C ASN A 330 -2.09 -11.45 -14.49
N GLN A 331 -2.47 -11.73 -15.74
CA GLN A 331 -2.94 -13.05 -16.18
C GLN A 331 -1.80 -13.96 -16.59
N GLY A 332 -0.83 -13.44 -17.36
CA GLY A 332 0.34 -14.16 -17.84
C GLY A 332 1.31 -14.57 -16.73
N THR A 333 1.91 -15.75 -16.90
CA THR A 333 3.07 -16.19 -16.11
C THR A 333 4.34 -15.78 -16.87
N ALA A 334 5.11 -14.84 -16.33
CA ALA A 334 6.30 -14.24 -16.95
C ALA A 334 6.11 -13.84 -18.43
N PRO A 335 5.13 -12.97 -18.76
CA PRO A 335 4.93 -12.49 -20.13
C PRO A 335 6.10 -11.62 -20.62
N ASP A 336 6.34 -11.61 -21.93
CA ASP A 336 7.33 -10.72 -22.56
C ASP A 336 6.98 -9.24 -22.30
N TRP A 337 7.80 -8.59 -21.48
CA TRP A 337 7.67 -7.18 -21.13
C TRP A 337 7.63 -6.28 -22.37
N ASN A 338 8.42 -6.58 -23.40
CA ASN A 338 8.52 -5.75 -24.60
C ASN A 338 7.25 -5.83 -25.46
N ALA A 339 6.65 -7.01 -25.58
CA ALA A 339 5.34 -7.18 -26.25
C ALA A 339 4.19 -6.48 -25.52
N VAL A 340 4.28 -6.27 -24.20
CA VAL A 340 3.21 -5.64 -23.39
C VAL A 340 3.40 -4.13 -23.22
N PHE A 341 4.64 -3.70 -22.98
CA PHE A 341 4.97 -2.33 -22.55
C PHE A 341 6.00 -1.61 -23.43
N GLY A 342 6.66 -2.29 -24.38
CA GLY A 342 7.76 -1.72 -25.18
C GLY A 342 7.40 -0.44 -25.93
N LEU A 343 6.21 -0.38 -26.52
CA LEU A 343 5.66 0.81 -27.19
C LEU A 343 5.48 2.02 -26.26
N GLY A 344 5.31 1.78 -24.96
CA GLY A 344 5.11 2.83 -23.96
C GLY A 344 3.67 3.33 -23.81
N PHE A 345 3.49 4.13 -22.77
CA PHE A 345 2.24 4.75 -22.36
C PHE A 345 2.55 6.14 -21.83
N ASP A 346 1.89 7.17 -22.34
CA ASP A 346 2.04 8.54 -21.82
C ASP A 346 0.95 8.88 -20.77
N VAL A 347 0.08 7.91 -20.43
CA VAL A 347 -0.97 8.06 -19.42
C VAL A 347 -0.37 8.19 -18.02
N LEU A 348 -0.78 9.23 -17.29
CA LEU A 348 -0.41 9.46 -15.90
C LEU A 348 -1.61 9.19 -14.97
N HIS A 349 -2.80 9.68 -15.30
CA HIS A 349 -4.02 9.47 -14.51
C HIS A 349 -5.14 8.80 -15.32
N LEU A 350 -5.86 7.86 -14.72
CA LEU A 350 -6.91 7.08 -15.40
C LEU A 350 -8.25 7.82 -15.50
N LYS A 351 -8.47 8.88 -14.72
CA LYS A 351 -9.68 9.72 -14.74
C LYS A 351 -9.34 11.19 -15.02
N SER A 352 -10.31 11.92 -15.55
CA SER A 352 -10.21 13.34 -15.91
C SER A 352 -10.70 14.32 -14.82
N GLU A 353 -11.22 13.81 -13.70
CA GLU A 353 -11.83 14.60 -12.62
C GLU A 353 -10.80 15.25 -11.67
N LEU A 354 -9.52 15.20 -12.02
CA LEU A 354 -8.43 15.77 -11.23
C LEU A 354 -8.25 17.26 -11.56
N PRO A 355 -7.78 18.08 -10.60
CA PRO A 355 -7.41 19.46 -10.88
C PRO A 355 -6.36 19.56 -11.99
N GLU A 356 -6.42 20.62 -12.81
CA GLU A 356 -5.44 20.87 -13.87
C GLU A 356 -4.03 21.15 -13.33
N GLU A 357 -3.92 21.53 -12.05
CA GLU A 357 -2.67 21.79 -11.34
C GLU A 357 -2.68 21.14 -9.94
N GLU A 358 -1.56 20.54 -9.55
CA GLU A 358 -1.34 19.98 -8.20
C GLU A 358 -1.48 21.10 -7.14
N LYS A 359 -2.09 20.80 -6.00
CA LYS A 359 -2.19 21.74 -4.87
C LYS A 359 -1.01 21.59 -3.91
N PRO A 360 -0.51 22.66 -3.26
CA PRO A 360 0.43 22.54 -2.16
C PRO A 360 -0.19 21.71 -1.04
N MET A 361 0.63 20.94 -0.32
CA MET A 361 0.18 20.00 0.71
C MET A 361 0.61 20.51 2.10
N LEU A 362 -0.26 20.38 3.10
CA LEU A 362 0.04 20.69 4.50
C LEU A 362 -0.18 19.45 5.37
N PHE A 363 0.91 18.82 5.81
CA PHE A 363 0.89 17.70 6.74
C PHE A 363 0.91 18.22 8.18
N LEU A 364 -0.12 17.88 8.94
CA LEU A 364 -0.33 18.38 10.30
C LEU A 364 0.46 17.60 11.37
N SER A 365 0.82 18.29 12.45
CA SER A 365 1.77 17.84 13.48
C SER A 365 1.15 17.13 14.69
N SER A 366 -0.18 17.16 14.83
CA SER A 366 -0.92 16.86 16.07
C SER A 366 -0.76 17.92 17.19
N ASP A 367 -0.10 19.04 16.93
CA ASP A 367 -0.03 20.18 17.86
C ASP A 367 -1.02 21.27 17.41
N GLU A 368 -2.16 21.36 18.10
CA GLU A 368 -3.28 22.24 17.73
C GLU A 368 -2.87 23.73 17.60
N SER A 369 -1.91 24.19 18.40
CA SER A 369 -1.38 25.56 18.33
C SER A 369 -0.62 25.79 17.03
N THR A 370 0.37 24.93 16.74
CA THR A 370 1.19 24.96 15.53
C THR A 370 0.34 24.80 14.26
N ASP A 371 -0.55 23.80 14.27
CA ASP A 371 -1.41 23.45 13.13
C ASP A 371 -2.41 24.57 12.83
N THR A 372 -2.99 25.20 13.88
CA THR A 372 -3.88 26.36 13.73
C THR A 372 -3.13 27.61 13.27
N ALA A 373 -1.91 27.87 13.76
CA ALA A 373 -1.12 29.04 13.39
C ALA A 373 -0.78 29.06 11.89
N VAL A 374 -0.29 27.94 11.35
CA VAL A 374 0.03 27.82 9.92
C VAL A 374 -1.22 27.81 9.04
N THR A 375 -2.25 27.03 9.40
CA THR A 375 -3.51 26.98 8.63
C THR A 375 -4.17 28.37 8.58
N SER A 376 -4.20 29.09 9.70
CA SER A 376 -4.71 30.47 9.76
C SER A 376 -3.91 31.44 8.89
N HIS A 377 -2.61 31.20 8.69
CA HIS A 377 -1.78 32.04 7.84
C HIS A 377 -1.99 31.78 6.34
N LEU A 378 -2.13 30.50 5.95
CA LEU A 378 -2.50 30.10 4.59
C LEU A 378 -3.86 30.69 4.18
N THR A 379 -4.88 30.56 5.04
CA THR A 379 -6.19 31.20 4.83
C THR A 379 -6.09 32.72 4.73
N LYS A 380 -5.28 33.36 5.58
CA LYS A 380 -5.04 34.82 5.51
C LYS A 380 -4.36 35.27 4.21
N LEU A 381 -3.55 34.42 3.59
CA LEU A 381 -2.91 34.66 2.27
C LEU A 381 -3.80 34.28 1.09
N GLY A 382 -4.83 33.44 1.29
CA GLY A 382 -5.68 32.90 0.23
C GLY A 382 -5.08 31.68 -0.50
N VAL A 383 -4.06 31.04 0.08
CA VAL A 383 -3.41 29.86 -0.50
C VAL A 383 -4.25 28.63 -0.20
N ALA A 384 -4.89 28.08 -1.22
CA ALA A 384 -5.60 26.80 -1.13
C ALA A 384 -4.60 25.64 -1.07
N VAL A 385 -4.73 24.77 -0.07
CA VAL A 385 -3.84 23.61 0.16
C VAL A 385 -4.66 22.34 0.36
N GLU A 386 -4.03 21.19 0.14
CA GLU A 386 -4.54 19.91 0.63
C GLU A 386 -4.05 19.68 2.06
N VAL A 387 -4.96 19.71 3.04
CA VAL A 387 -4.63 19.51 4.46
C VAL A 387 -4.71 18.02 4.80
N ILE A 388 -3.60 17.46 5.25
CA ILE A 388 -3.45 16.03 5.52
C ILE A 388 -3.26 15.84 7.03
N PRO A 389 -4.24 15.23 7.74
CA PRO A 389 -4.16 15.01 9.18
C PRO A 389 -3.15 13.90 9.52
N PRO A 390 -2.59 13.91 10.73
CA PRO A 390 -1.75 12.83 11.24
C PRO A 390 -2.55 11.51 11.35
N PRO A 391 -1.88 10.35 11.37
CA PRO A 391 -2.49 9.06 11.72
C PRO A 391 -3.20 9.10 13.08
N THR A 392 -4.30 8.36 13.18
CA THR A 392 -5.11 8.22 14.40
C THR A 392 -4.43 7.38 15.49
N GLU A 393 -3.53 6.51 15.08
CA GLU A 393 -2.70 5.64 15.90
C GLU A 393 -1.69 6.46 16.71
N GLN A 394 -1.35 6.03 17.93
CA GLN A 394 -0.40 6.73 18.79
C GLN A 394 0.59 5.76 19.46
N LEU A 395 1.87 6.05 19.32
CA LEU A 395 2.92 5.38 20.09
C LEU A 395 2.81 5.81 21.56
N ASN A 396 2.74 4.83 22.46
CA ASN A 396 2.62 5.05 23.90
C ASN A 396 3.43 3.99 24.66
N ALA A 397 3.84 4.30 25.89
CA ALA A 397 4.74 3.45 26.68
C ALA A 397 4.11 2.12 27.17
N ASN A 398 2.81 1.88 26.91
CA ASN A 398 2.15 0.60 27.21
C ASN A 398 2.23 -0.39 26.03
N LEU A 399 2.79 0.03 24.88
CA LEU A 399 3.09 -0.87 23.77
C LEU A 399 4.37 -1.67 24.07
N THR A 400 4.47 -2.87 23.52
CA THR A 400 5.71 -3.67 23.54
C THR A 400 6.43 -3.62 22.19
N ASP A 401 7.73 -3.90 22.20
CA ASP A 401 8.56 -4.04 21.00
C ASP A 401 8.44 -5.46 20.38
N ALA A 402 9.33 -5.81 19.45
CA ALA A 402 9.34 -7.13 18.79
C ALA A 402 9.84 -8.28 19.69
N ASN A 403 10.62 -7.98 20.74
CA ASN A 403 11.11 -8.96 21.71
C ASN A 403 10.05 -9.24 22.79
N GLY A 404 9.18 -8.26 23.07
CA GLY A 404 8.17 -8.27 24.12
C GLY A 404 8.49 -7.31 25.27
N ASP A 405 9.55 -6.52 25.16
CA ASP A 405 9.93 -5.50 26.13
C ASP A 405 9.07 -4.23 25.98
N ASN A 406 8.95 -3.41 27.02
CA ASN A 406 8.18 -2.17 26.96
C ASN A 406 8.80 -1.15 26.00
N LEU A 407 7.99 -0.50 25.16
CA LEU A 407 8.44 0.46 24.15
C LEU A 407 8.97 1.74 24.80
N ILE A 408 10.29 1.89 24.83
CA ILE A 408 10.96 3.13 25.27
C ILE A 408 10.77 4.20 24.19
N LEU A 409 9.86 5.14 24.42
CA LEU A 409 9.64 6.28 23.53
C LEU A 409 10.84 7.23 23.54
N THR A 410 11.34 7.56 22.36
CA THR A 410 12.35 8.59 22.16
C THR A 410 11.70 9.97 22.00
N GLY A 411 12.46 11.05 22.27
CA GLY A 411 11.98 12.43 22.07
C GLY A 411 11.68 12.80 20.61
N VAL A 412 12.13 11.97 19.66
CA VAL A 412 11.92 12.10 18.20
C VAL A 412 10.50 11.63 17.78
N SER A 413 9.68 11.19 18.73
CA SER A 413 8.32 10.65 18.48
C SER A 413 7.24 11.69 18.15
N LYS A 414 7.52 13.00 18.29
CA LYS A 414 6.62 14.06 17.81
C LYS A 414 6.79 14.30 16.30
N ARG A 415 5.69 14.48 15.59
CA ARG A 415 5.70 14.95 14.20
C ARG A 415 6.06 16.43 14.16
N THR A 416 6.70 16.84 13.07
CA THR A 416 6.86 18.25 12.71
C THR A 416 5.80 18.58 11.66
N ILE A 417 5.22 19.79 11.71
CA ILE A 417 4.33 20.28 10.65
C ILE A 417 5.14 20.46 9.35
N CYS A 418 4.63 20.02 8.20
CA CYS A 418 5.33 20.13 6.92
C CYS A 418 4.45 20.74 5.85
N PHE A 419 4.98 21.73 5.12
CA PHE A 419 4.36 22.31 3.92
C PHE A 419 5.18 21.91 2.69
N ARG A 420 4.52 21.32 1.67
CA ARG A 420 5.11 21.00 0.37
C ARG A 420 4.55 21.94 -0.70
N GLU A 421 5.42 22.63 -1.43
CA GLU A 421 5.04 23.34 -2.67
C GLU A 421 4.60 22.35 -3.76
N SER A 422 3.56 22.70 -4.51
CA SER A 422 3.22 21.99 -5.76
C SER A 422 3.93 22.62 -6.96
N GLY A 423 4.29 21.76 -7.92
CA GLY A 423 5.14 22.17 -9.04
C GLY A 423 6.56 22.56 -8.63
N GLY A 424 7.35 23.01 -9.62
CA GLY A 424 8.74 23.45 -9.41
C GLY A 424 9.61 22.39 -8.72
N LEU A 425 10.41 22.80 -7.74
CA LEU A 425 11.32 21.89 -7.02
C LEU A 425 10.65 21.13 -5.87
N HIS A 426 9.30 21.02 -5.84
CA HIS A 426 8.52 20.26 -4.84
C HIS A 426 8.90 20.50 -3.37
N ARG A 427 9.36 21.71 -3.04
CA ARG A 427 10.08 22.00 -1.80
C ARG A 427 9.24 21.67 -0.58
N GLN A 428 9.85 20.92 0.35
CA GLN A 428 9.30 20.66 1.68
C GLN A 428 9.93 21.63 2.69
N VAL A 429 9.09 22.23 3.53
CA VAL A 429 9.49 23.16 4.60
C VAL A 429 8.85 22.68 5.90
N GLU A 430 9.68 22.39 6.90
CA GLU A 430 9.26 21.80 8.16
C GLU A 430 9.35 22.78 9.34
N GLY A 431 8.33 22.79 10.19
CA GLY A 431 8.26 23.56 11.44
C GLY A 431 7.61 24.93 11.28
N GLU A 432 6.82 25.33 12.28
CA GLU A 432 5.96 26.53 12.26
C GLU A 432 6.69 27.78 11.76
N THR A 433 7.80 28.14 12.41
CA THR A 433 8.59 29.33 12.10
C THR A 433 9.17 29.31 10.68
N ALA A 434 9.57 28.14 10.17
CA ALA A 434 10.11 28.01 8.83
C ALA A 434 9.01 28.17 7.78
N ILE A 435 7.87 27.50 7.95
CA ILE A 435 6.71 27.63 7.06
C ILE A 435 6.17 29.06 7.07
N LEU A 436 5.97 29.67 8.25
CA LEU A 436 5.48 31.04 8.37
C LEU A 436 6.46 32.08 7.80
N LYS A 437 7.77 31.80 7.77
CA LYS A 437 8.76 32.63 7.08
C LYS A 437 8.72 32.41 5.57
N PHE A 438 8.59 31.16 5.13
CA PHE A 438 8.52 30.79 3.72
C PHE A 438 7.29 31.38 3.03
N LEU A 439 6.11 31.20 3.62
CA LEU A 439 4.84 31.70 3.06
C LEU A 439 4.84 33.22 2.88
N LYS A 440 5.47 33.97 3.80
CA LYS A 440 5.65 35.42 3.67
C LYS A 440 6.58 35.79 2.52
N GLY A 441 7.65 35.05 2.29
CA GLY A 441 8.58 35.30 1.18
C GLY A 441 8.00 34.96 -0.20
N THR A 442 7.22 33.87 -0.28
CA THR A 442 6.75 33.32 -1.57
C THR A 442 5.37 33.84 -2.00
N TYR A 443 4.46 34.07 -1.06
CA TYR A 443 3.04 34.33 -1.36
C TYR A 443 2.52 35.72 -0.97
N ALA A 444 3.20 36.49 -0.10
CA ALA A 444 2.74 37.84 0.24
C ALA A 444 2.73 38.75 -1.00
N ASN A 445 3.84 38.80 -1.74
CA ASN A 445 4.04 39.63 -2.93
C ASN A 445 3.10 39.26 -4.10
N ARG A 446 2.42 38.11 -4.06
CA ARG A 446 1.42 37.74 -5.10
C ARG A 446 0.10 38.49 -4.96
N ARG A 447 -0.19 39.10 -3.81
CA ARG A 447 -1.36 39.99 -3.68
C ARG A 447 -1.13 41.35 -4.32
N ASP A 448 0.05 41.92 -4.08
CA ASP A 448 0.33 43.29 -4.52
C ASP A 448 0.20 43.41 -6.04
N MET A 449 0.72 42.46 -6.82
CA MET A 449 0.55 42.47 -8.29
C MET A 449 -0.91 42.34 -8.74
N HIS A 450 -1.71 41.47 -8.11
CA HIS A 450 -3.13 41.34 -8.46
C HIS A 450 -3.99 42.52 -7.98
N GLU A 451 -3.54 43.28 -6.98
CA GLU A 451 -4.14 44.57 -6.61
C GLU A 451 -3.64 45.75 -7.47
N GLU A 452 -2.50 45.63 -8.16
CA GLU A 452 -2.05 46.59 -9.17
C GLU A 452 -2.72 46.35 -10.53
N ASP A 453 -2.76 45.10 -11.03
CA ASP A 453 -3.50 44.72 -12.26
C ASP A 453 -4.97 45.22 -12.18
N ALA A 454 -5.65 44.95 -11.05
CA ALA A 454 -7.03 45.36 -10.80
C ALA A 454 -7.23 46.88 -10.57
N ARG A 455 -6.17 47.69 -10.68
CA ARG A 455 -6.19 49.17 -10.64
C ARG A 455 -5.70 49.80 -11.95
N GLU A 456 -5.06 49.07 -12.86
CA GLU A 456 -4.80 49.54 -14.23
C GLU A 456 -6.00 49.27 -15.16
N ASP A 457 -6.83 48.27 -14.86
CA ASP A 457 -8.08 47.93 -15.57
C ASP A 457 -9.34 48.74 -15.10
N ALA A 458 -9.17 49.82 -14.31
CA ALA A 458 -10.27 50.52 -13.61
C ALA A 458 -10.28 52.07 -13.76
#